data_AF-A0A7C1C186-F1
#
_entry.id   AF-A0A7C1C186-F1
#
_cell.length_a   1.000
_cell.length_b   1.000
_cell.length_c   1.000
_cell.angle_alpha   90.00
_cell.angle_beta   90.00
_cell.angle_gamma   90.00
#
_symmetry.space_group_name_H-M   'P 1'
#
loop_
_entity.id
_entity.type
_entity.pdbx_description
1 polymer ?
#
loop_
_entity_poly.entity_id
_entity_poly.type
_entity_poly.pdbx_seq_one_letter_code
_entity_poly.pdbx_strand_id
1 'polypeptide(L)'
;MGESGMSKEMRSYFASIQREVDRCYKVARVARKKGLDPVTEVEIPQAKDLAARVEELVGPKGIAGRIRELSRELNNREMVSIEVAKEIASKGVEEFGSIEKALDQAIRTGLAILTEGVLVAPLEGIADVRIGKNGDGSSYVDLYFSGPIRSAGGTGQAMSVLIADIVRRELGIDRFIPTRGEIERYKEEITLYKRVQHLQYLPTPDEIEMIVSNCPVCINGEGTEKEEVTGYRDLPRISTNRIRGGACLVIAEGLCLKAPKILKHVSRLNISGWEFLEKFVHAEEEEDENEEGDELEEEFEDNGNGVEPSSKYLGEVIAGRPVLSHPSRKGGFRLRYGRGRTCGLAATAIHPATMYLLDEFITVGTQMKTERPGKGTIGTPCNEIDAPIVLLKNGDLVQVRDVDEAKKLIKDVIEIIDLGEILIPFGEFMENNATLLPASYSYEWWIQ
;
A
#
# COMPACT_ATOMS: atom_id res chain seq x y z
N MET A 1 9.65 0.09 19.90
CA MET A 1 9.78 0.37 21.35
C MET A 1 11.02 -0.32 21.86
N GLY A 2 12.02 0.44 22.33
CA GLY A 2 13.19 -0.14 23.01
C GLY A 2 12.81 -0.69 24.39
N GLU A 3 13.66 -1.53 24.97
CA GLU A 3 13.45 -2.21 26.26
C GLU A 3 13.08 -1.27 27.43
N SER A 4 13.33 0.04 27.33
CA SER A 4 13.08 1.03 28.38
C SER A 4 11.60 1.33 28.66
N GLY A 5 10.68 0.94 27.77
CA GLY A 5 9.23 1.20 27.92
C GLY A 5 8.39 0.03 28.44
N MET A 6 9.00 -1.13 28.70
CA MET A 6 8.22 -2.35 28.97
C MET A 6 7.89 -2.56 30.44
N SER A 7 6.69 -3.08 30.73
CA SER A 7 6.34 -3.56 32.07
C SER A 7 7.07 -4.87 32.41
N LYS A 8 7.06 -5.26 33.70
CA LYS A 8 7.66 -6.53 34.13
C LYS A 8 6.94 -7.72 33.51
N GLU A 9 5.63 -7.65 33.41
CA GLU A 9 4.75 -8.65 32.81
C GLU A 9 5.07 -8.82 31.32
N MET A 10 5.20 -7.71 30.57
CA MET A 10 5.58 -7.77 29.14
C MET A 10 6.97 -8.37 28.93
N ARG A 11 7.95 -8.01 29.78
CA ARG A 11 9.29 -8.62 29.73
C ARG A 11 9.23 -10.12 29.98
N SER A 12 8.45 -10.56 30.96
CA SER A 12 8.25 -11.98 31.25
C SER A 12 7.60 -12.72 30.09
N TYR A 13 6.64 -12.08 29.41
CA TYR A 13 5.97 -12.62 28.23
C TYR A 13 6.93 -12.78 27.03
N PHE A 14 7.70 -11.75 26.65
CA PHE A 14 8.67 -11.92 25.56
C PHE A 14 9.78 -12.91 25.92
N ALA A 15 10.19 -12.98 27.19
CA ALA A 15 11.16 -13.98 27.64
C ALA A 15 10.59 -15.42 27.60
N SER A 16 9.28 -15.64 27.78
CA SER A 16 8.69 -16.97 27.59
C SER A 16 8.67 -17.36 26.11
N ILE A 17 8.30 -16.43 25.22
CA ILE A 17 8.33 -16.66 23.76
C ILE A 17 9.76 -16.97 23.29
N GLN A 18 10.74 -16.15 23.69
CA GLN A 18 12.13 -16.35 23.26
C GLN A 18 12.68 -17.73 23.68
N ARG A 19 12.32 -18.20 24.89
CA ARG A 19 12.71 -19.55 25.34
C ARG A 19 12.15 -20.66 24.45
N GLU A 20 10.91 -20.55 24.02
CA GLU A 20 10.30 -21.52 23.10
C GLU A 20 10.90 -21.43 21.70
N VAL A 21 11.17 -20.23 21.19
CA VAL A 21 11.88 -20.03 19.92
C VAL A 21 13.26 -20.68 19.97
N ASP A 22 14.04 -20.43 21.02
CA ASP A 22 15.37 -21.02 21.20
C ASP A 22 15.33 -22.55 21.28
N ARG A 23 14.27 -23.11 21.89
CA ARG A 23 14.04 -24.56 21.92
C ARG A 23 13.82 -25.11 20.51
N CYS A 24 12.98 -24.47 19.70
CA CYS A 24 12.74 -24.84 18.31
C CYS A 24 14.02 -24.73 17.46
N TYR A 25 14.79 -23.65 17.61
CA TYR A 25 16.06 -23.48 16.89
C TYR A 25 17.09 -24.55 17.24
N LYS A 26 17.16 -25.02 18.49
CA LYS A 26 18.04 -26.14 18.88
C LYS A 26 17.70 -27.41 18.11
N VAL A 27 16.41 -27.74 17.99
CA VAL A 27 15.95 -28.91 17.22
C VAL A 27 16.32 -28.75 15.74
N ALA A 28 16.02 -27.58 15.15
CA ALA A 28 16.31 -27.30 13.75
C ALA A 28 17.82 -27.39 13.44
N ARG A 29 18.68 -26.83 14.30
CA ARG A 29 20.15 -26.90 14.13
C ARG A 29 20.66 -28.34 14.18
N VAL A 30 20.13 -29.18 15.07
CA VAL A 30 20.52 -30.61 15.13
C VAL A 30 20.08 -31.34 13.85
N ALA A 31 18.91 -31.03 13.32
CA ALA A 31 18.43 -31.61 12.07
C ALA A 31 19.30 -31.18 10.87
N ARG A 32 19.51 -29.87 10.69
CA ARG A 32 20.29 -29.30 9.58
C ARG A 32 21.74 -29.82 9.54
N LYS A 33 22.36 -30.02 10.70
CA LYS A 33 23.71 -30.62 10.81
C LYS A 33 23.84 -32.05 10.29
N LYS A 34 22.73 -32.76 10.03
CA LYS A 34 22.77 -34.08 9.39
C LYS A 34 23.12 -34.00 7.90
N GLY A 35 23.11 -32.81 7.29
CA GLY A 35 23.48 -32.61 5.88
C GLY A 35 22.49 -33.24 4.89
N LEU A 36 21.21 -33.30 5.27
CA LEU A 36 20.13 -33.86 4.43
C LEU A 36 19.37 -32.77 3.65
N ASP A 37 19.66 -31.50 3.93
CA ASP A 37 19.03 -30.31 3.35
C ASP A 37 20.07 -29.49 2.54
N PRO A 38 19.67 -28.52 1.70
CA PRO A 38 20.58 -27.73 0.86
C PRO A 38 21.71 -27.03 1.61
N VAL A 39 21.49 -26.65 2.88
CA VAL A 39 22.52 -26.10 3.76
C VAL A 39 22.47 -26.75 5.15
N THR A 40 23.61 -26.72 5.83
CA THR A 40 23.81 -27.36 7.15
C THR A 40 23.45 -26.48 8.35
N GLU A 41 22.93 -25.28 8.08
CA GLU A 41 22.51 -24.29 9.07
C GLU A 41 21.03 -23.91 8.91
N VAL A 42 20.50 -23.16 9.88
CA VAL A 42 19.12 -22.68 9.83
C VAL A 42 19.06 -21.42 8.98
N GLU A 43 18.33 -21.47 7.88
CA GLU A 43 18.27 -20.39 6.86
C GLU A 43 17.37 -19.21 7.24
N ILE A 44 16.49 -19.38 8.24
CA ILE A 44 15.64 -18.30 8.74
C ILE A 44 16.34 -17.69 9.95
N PRO A 45 16.89 -16.47 9.88
CA PRO A 45 17.52 -15.81 11.01
C PRO A 45 16.48 -15.24 11.99
N GLN A 46 16.90 -14.97 13.23
CA GLN A 46 16.08 -14.23 14.19
C GLN A 46 16.48 -12.76 14.17
N ALA A 47 15.50 -11.87 14.14
CA ALA A 47 15.73 -10.43 14.31
C ALA A 47 14.79 -9.88 15.38
N LYS A 48 15.33 -9.07 16.28
CA LYS A 48 14.58 -8.52 17.43
C LYS A 48 13.76 -7.28 17.09
N ASP A 49 14.21 -6.52 16.11
CA ASP A 49 13.60 -5.26 15.71
C ASP A 49 13.79 -5.00 14.21
N LEU A 50 13.17 -3.91 13.73
CA LEU A 50 13.26 -3.45 12.35
C LEU A 50 14.70 -3.28 11.89
N ALA A 51 15.55 -2.67 12.74
CA ALA A 51 16.93 -2.41 12.41
C ALA A 51 17.73 -3.70 12.20
N ALA A 52 17.55 -4.70 13.07
CA ALA A 52 18.15 -6.02 12.90
C ALA A 52 17.59 -6.75 11.67
N ARG A 53 16.29 -6.63 11.37
CA ARG A 53 15.73 -7.22 10.14
C ARG A 53 16.38 -6.66 8.90
N VAL A 54 16.56 -5.34 8.83
CA VAL A 54 17.24 -4.69 7.69
C VAL A 54 18.67 -5.18 7.55
N GLU A 55 19.43 -5.21 8.65
CA GLU A 55 20.83 -5.67 8.63
C GLU A 55 20.96 -7.13 8.19
N GLU A 56 20.10 -8.03 8.69
CA GLU A 56 20.11 -9.45 8.30
C GLU A 56 19.59 -9.67 6.88
N LEU A 57 18.65 -8.85 6.41
CA LEU A 57 18.01 -9.01 5.10
C LEU A 57 18.90 -8.49 3.97
N VAL A 58 19.42 -7.27 4.11
CA VAL A 58 20.16 -6.59 3.04
C VAL A 58 21.49 -6.00 3.49
N GLY A 59 21.78 -5.95 4.79
CA GLY A 59 22.98 -5.29 5.31
C GLY A 59 22.95 -3.76 5.12
N PRO A 60 24.12 -3.08 5.12
CA PRO A 60 25.44 -3.65 5.42
C PRO A 60 25.62 -3.96 6.91
N LYS A 61 26.66 -4.72 7.25
CA LYS A 61 26.94 -5.10 8.64
C LYS A 61 27.18 -3.86 9.52
N GLY A 62 26.55 -3.82 10.69
CA GLY A 62 26.60 -2.71 11.64
C GLY A 62 25.50 -1.66 11.44
N ILE A 63 24.74 -1.72 10.33
CA ILE A 63 23.76 -0.68 10.00
C ILE A 63 22.60 -0.61 11.00
N ALA A 64 22.27 -1.70 11.70
CA ALA A 64 21.19 -1.69 12.67
C ALA A 64 21.45 -0.70 13.82
N GLY A 65 22.72 -0.51 14.21
CA GLY A 65 23.10 0.48 15.22
C GLY A 65 22.69 1.89 14.78
N ARG A 66 23.03 2.24 13.54
CA ARG A 66 22.76 3.56 12.96
C ARG A 66 21.27 3.79 12.71
N ILE A 67 20.54 2.79 12.21
CA ILE A 67 19.09 2.85 12.05
C ILE A 67 18.41 3.16 13.38
N ARG A 68 18.82 2.52 14.48
CA ARG A 68 18.25 2.77 15.83
C ARG A 68 18.55 4.16 16.36
N GLU A 69 19.71 4.72 16.02
CA GLU A 69 20.09 6.08 16.38
C GLU A 69 19.22 7.10 15.65
N LEU A 70 19.22 7.06 14.32
CA LEU A 70 18.43 7.97 13.48
C LEU A 70 16.93 7.84 13.76
N SER A 71 16.43 6.64 14.05
CA SER A 71 15.02 6.43 14.41
C SER A 71 14.63 7.15 15.69
N ARG A 72 15.55 7.30 16.66
CA ARG A 72 15.30 8.06 17.90
C ARG A 72 15.34 9.57 17.67
N GLU A 73 16.19 10.02 16.75
CA GLU A 73 16.39 11.45 16.47
C GLU A 73 15.28 12.01 15.57
N LEU A 74 14.98 11.32 14.48
CA LEU A 74 14.10 11.83 13.41
C LEU A 74 12.63 11.48 13.64
N ASN A 75 12.35 10.39 14.37
CA ASN A 75 11.00 9.86 14.61
C ASN A 75 10.10 9.76 13.35
N ASN A 76 10.72 9.58 12.18
CA ASN A 76 10.04 9.45 10.90
C ASN A 76 10.82 8.43 10.05
N ARG A 77 10.18 7.30 9.73
CA ARG A 77 10.84 6.17 9.06
C ARG A 77 11.31 6.52 7.66
N GLU A 78 10.57 7.35 6.94
CA GLU A 78 10.96 7.78 5.60
C GLU A 78 12.23 8.63 5.63
N MET A 79 12.36 9.53 6.60
CA MET A 79 13.58 10.31 6.80
C MET A 79 14.77 9.42 7.20
N VAL A 80 14.54 8.46 8.10
CA VAL A 80 15.58 7.49 8.51
C VAL A 80 16.08 6.71 7.30
N SER A 81 15.17 6.23 6.44
CA SER A 81 15.52 5.51 5.21
C SER A 81 16.44 6.36 4.32
N ILE A 82 16.10 7.63 4.12
CA ILE A 82 16.83 8.52 3.22
C ILE A 82 18.21 8.88 3.78
N GLU A 83 18.30 9.25 5.05
CA GLU A 83 19.59 9.59 5.67
C GLU A 83 20.51 8.37 5.76
N VAL A 84 19.97 7.18 6.06
CA VAL A 84 20.77 5.94 6.02
C VAL A 84 21.28 5.66 4.60
N ALA A 85 20.43 5.79 3.58
CA ALA A 85 20.85 5.57 2.20
C ALA A 85 21.95 6.56 1.76
N LYS A 86 21.83 7.85 2.14
CA LYS A 86 22.88 8.86 1.90
C LYS A 86 24.19 8.49 2.58
N GLU A 87 24.16 8.13 3.86
CA GLU A 87 25.38 7.74 4.59
C GLU A 87 26.07 6.52 3.99
N ILE A 88 25.30 5.52 3.56
CA ILE A 88 25.83 4.35 2.85
C ILE A 88 26.45 4.76 1.52
N ALA A 89 25.83 5.68 0.78
CA ALA A 89 26.37 6.16 -0.49
C ALA A 89 27.71 6.90 -0.31
N SER A 90 27.78 7.86 0.62
CA SER A 90 28.98 8.69 0.81
C SER A 90 30.19 7.89 1.27
N LYS A 91 29.99 6.81 2.05
CA LYS A 91 31.07 5.92 2.53
C LYS A 91 31.27 4.68 1.64
N GLY A 92 30.27 4.35 0.84
CA GLY A 92 30.14 3.04 0.20
C GLY A 92 31.12 2.79 -0.93
N VAL A 93 31.63 3.83 -1.60
CA VAL A 93 32.58 3.61 -2.71
C VAL A 93 33.87 2.96 -2.19
N GLU A 94 34.33 3.38 -1.02
CA GLU A 94 35.50 2.78 -0.35
C GLU A 94 35.17 1.44 0.29
N GLU A 95 33.99 1.30 0.92
CA GLU A 95 33.59 0.09 1.64
C GLU A 95 33.20 -1.09 0.72
N PHE A 96 32.55 -0.82 -0.43
CA PHE A 96 32.03 -1.84 -1.34
C PHE A 96 32.85 -1.99 -2.62
N GLY A 97 33.79 -1.07 -2.88
CA GLY A 97 34.77 -1.14 -3.96
C GLY A 97 34.29 -0.65 -5.33
N SER A 98 33.01 -0.30 -5.50
CA SER A 98 32.51 0.37 -6.71
C SER A 98 31.31 1.26 -6.43
N ILE A 99 31.11 2.26 -7.29
CA ILE A 99 29.95 3.17 -7.24
C ILE A 99 28.64 2.39 -7.41
N GLU A 100 28.59 1.43 -8.32
CA GLU A 100 27.41 0.57 -8.54
C GLU A 100 27.02 -0.22 -7.29
N LYS A 101 28.00 -0.81 -6.58
CA LYS A 101 27.72 -1.55 -5.35
C LYS A 101 27.28 -0.64 -4.21
N ALA A 102 27.87 0.55 -4.10
CA ALA A 102 27.45 1.55 -3.12
C ALA A 102 26.01 2.02 -3.37
N LEU A 103 25.67 2.24 -4.64
CA LEU A 103 24.33 2.61 -5.10
C LEU A 103 23.32 1.50 -4.82
N ASP A 104 23.61 0.25 -5.21
CA ASP A 104 22.76 -0.92 -4.96
C ASP A 104 22.50 -1.10 -3.45
N GLN A 105 23.57 -1.10 -2.65
CA GLN A 105 23.47 -1.26 -1.20
C GLN A 105 22.65 -0.15 -0.56
N ALA A 106 22.86 1.11 -0.94
CA ALA A 106 22.12 2.25 -0.40
C ALA A 106 20.62 2.16 -0.71
N ILE A 107 20.26 1.84 -1.95
CA ILE A 107 18.86 1.73 -2.39
C ILE A 107 18.17 0.57 -1.69
N ARG A 108 18.78 -0.62 -1.65
CA ARG A 108 18.21 -1.80 -1.00
C ARG A 108 18.01 -1.58 0.50
N THR A 109 19.00 -0.97 1.17
CA THR A 109 18.91 -0.67 2.60
C THR A 109 17.82 0.36 2.90
N GLY A 110 17.73 1.43 2.11
CA GLY A 110 16.66 2.41 2.23
C GLY A 110 15.28 1.79 2.03
N LEU A 111 15.09 1.04 0.94
CA LEU A 111 13.83 0.36 0.67
C LEU A 111 13.47 -0.66 1.77
N ALA A 112 14.45 -1.39 2.32
CA ALA A 112 14.24 -2.31 3.43
C ALA A 112 13.78 -1.59 4.70
N ILE A 113 14.32 -0.40 5.01
CA ILE A 113 13.85 0.41 6.15
C ILE A 113 12.38 0.81 5.95
N LEU A 114 12.00 1.28 4.76
CA LEU A 114 10.63 1.69 4.45
C LEU A 114 9.62 0.54 4.55
N THR A 115 10.04 -0.64 4.11
CA THR A 115 9.26 -1.88 4.09
C THR A 115 9.43 -2.72 5.35
N GLU A 116 9.98 -2.11 6.41
CA GLU A 116 10.18 -2.70 7.73
C GLU A 116 11.07 -3.95 7.80
N GLY A 117 11.80 -4.25 6.71
CA GLY A 117 12.53 -5.49 6.54
C GLY A 117 11.62 -6.73 6.55
N VAL A 118 10.35 -6.57 6.17
CA VAL A 118 9.34 -7.64 6.14
C VAL A 118 9.04 -8.09 4.71
N LEU A 119 9.16 -7.18 3.75
CA LEU A 119 8.80 -7.44 2.35
C LEU A 119 10.01 -7.93 1.56
N VAL A 120 9.73 -8.70 0.50
CA VAL A 120 10.76 -9.25 -0.41
C VAL A 120 11.27 -8.23 -1.41
N ALA A 121 10.58 -7.09 -1.57
CA ALA A 121 10.91 -6.05 -2.53
C ALA A 121 12.38 -5.57 -2.54
N PRO A 122 13.06 -5.37 -1.38
CA PRO A 122 14.48 -5.00 -1.37
C PRO A 122 15.43 -6.08 -1.92
N LEU A 123 15.01 -7.35 -1.92
CA LEU A 123 15.79 -8.47 -2.42
C LEU A 123 15.42 -8.80 -3.87
N GLU A 124 14.15 -9.10 -4.09
CA GLU A 124 13.69 -9.63 -5.36
C GLU A 124 13.11 -8.54 -6.26
N GLY A 125 12.52 -7.48 -5.69
CA GLY A 125 11.83 -6.43 -6.45
C GLY A 125 12.77 -5.53 -7.26
N ILE A 126 14.00 -5.35 -6.78
CA ILE A 126 15.11 -4.72 -7.51
C ILE A 126 16.03 -5.85 -7.97
N ALA A 127 15.94 -6.22 -9.24
CA ALA A 127 16.75 -7.29 -9.82
C ALA A 127 18.22 -6.86 -9.96
N ASP A 128 18.46 -5.63 -10.39
CA ASP A 128 19.82 -5.11 -10.61
C ASP A 128 19.85 -3.58 -10.54
N VAL A 129 21.02 -3.02 -10.25
CA VAL A 129 21.27 -1.57 -10.24
C VAL A 129 22.57 -1.30 -11.01
N ARG A 130 22.45 -0.59 -12.13
CA ARG A 130 23.55 -0.36 -13.06
C ARG A 130 23.78 1.13 -13.31
N ILE A 131 24.96 1.46 -13.82
CA ILE A 131 25.26 2.79 -14.35
C ILE A 131 25.23 2.74 -15.88
N GLY A 132 24.25 3.42 -16.47
CA GLY A 132 24.10 3.57 -17.92
C GLY A 132 24.81 4.81 -18.46
N LYS A 133 24.76 4.98 -19.79
CA LYS A 133 25.32 6.14 -20.50
C LYS A 133 24.27 6.84 -21.38
N ASN A 134 24.09 8.13 -21.14
CA ASN A 134 23.23 9.01 -21.92
C ASN A 134 23.80 9.23 -23.34
N GLY A 135 22.99 9.83 -24.22
CA GLY A 135 23.42 10.09 -25.61
C GLY A 135 24.53 11.14 -25.71
N ASP A 136 24.65 12.00 -24.69
CA ASP A 136 25.71 13.00 -24.54
C ASP A 136 26.97 12.46 -23.82
N GLY A 137 26.97 11.17 -23.41
CA GLY A 137 28.07 10.53 -22.71
C GLY A 137 28.05 10.66 -21.17
N SER A 138 27.13 11.43 -20.60
CA SER A 138 26.92 11.49 -19.15
C SER A 138 26.44 10.14 -18.59
N SER A 139 26.74 9.86 -17.33
CA SER A 139 26.33 8.62 -16.66
C SER A 139 25.01 8.81 -15.92
N TYR A 140 24.13 7.82 -15.93
CA TYR A 140 22.86 7.83 -15.19
C TYR A 140 22.63 6.51 -14.44
N VAL A 141 21.69 6.48 -13.50
CA VAL A 141 21.29 5.26 -12.76
C VAL A 141 20.19 4.50 -13.51
N ASP A 142 20.43 3.21 -13.77
CA ASP A 142 19.52 2.28 -14.43
C ASP A 142 19.05 1.21 -13.43
N LEU A 143 17.79 1.31 -12.98
CA LEU A 143 17.20 0.40 -12.00
C LEU A 143 16.42 -0.70 -12.72
N TYR A 144 16.79 -1.95 -12.52
CA TYR A 144 16.05 -3.10 -13.07
C TYR A 144 15.04 -3.59 -12.03
N PHE A 145 13.77 -3.28 -12.25
CA PHE A 145 12.68 -3.80 -11.43
C PHE A 145 12.16 -5.14 -11.95
N SER A 146 11.65 -5.96 -11.03
CA SER A 146 10.99 -7.23 -11.32
C SER A 146 9.54 -7.23 -10.77
N GLY A 147 8.74 -8.23 -11.12
CA GLY A 147 7.34 -8.35 -10.65
C GLY A 147 7.17 -8.29 -9.11
N PRO A 148 8.01 -8.97 -8.31
CA PRO A 148 7.99 -8.89 -6.85
C PRO A 148 8.03 -7.48 -6.23
N ILE A 149 8.42 -6.43 -6.98
CA ILE A 149 8.34 -5.04 -6.51
C ILE A 149 6.90 -4.63 -6.12
N ARG A 150 5.88 -5.32 -6.64
CA ARG A 150 4.48 -5.11 -6.25
C ARG A 150 4.25 -5.25 -4.75
N SER A 151 5.00 -6.14 -4.09
CA SER A 151 4.89 -6.37 -2.66
C SER A 151 5.23 -5.14 -1.82
N ALA A 152 6.07 -4.22 -2.33
CA ALA A 152 6.42 -2.96 -1.66
C ALA A 152 5.23 -2.00 -1.50
N GLY A 153 4.15 -2.22 -2.28
CA GLY A 153 3.10 -1.24 -2.51
C GLY A 153 3.57 -0.02 -3.29
N GLY A 154 2.63 0.80 -3.77
CA GLY A 154 2.93 1.99 -4.57
C GLY A 154 3.89 2.97 -3.89
N THR A 155 3.74 3.19 -2.58
CA THR A 155 4.66 4.08 -1.83
C THR A 155 6.08 3.53 -1.81
N GLY A 156 6.27 2.22 -1.58
CA GLY A 156 7.60 1.62 -1.58
C GLY A 156 8.26 1.66 -2.97
N GLN A 157 7.49 1.40 -4.02
CA GLN A 157 7.92 1.55 -5.42
C GLN A 157 8.42 2.97 -5.70
N ALA A 158 7.59 3.98 -5.45
CA ALA A 158 7.92 5.37 -5.75
C ALA A 158 9.10 5.88 -4.89
N MET A 159 9.14 5.50 -3.61
CA MET A 159 10.26 5.86 -2.75
C MET A 159 11.57 5.20 -3.17
N SER A 160 11.55 4.00 -3.77
CA SER A 160 12.78 3.39 -4.30
C SER A 160 13.43 4.24 -5.40
N VAL A 161 12.60 4.87 -6.25
CA VAL A 161 13.05 5.81 -7.30
C VAL A 161 13.58 7.10 -6.67
N LEU A 162 12.89 7.65 -5.67
CA LEU A 162 13.33 8.86 -4.96
C LEU A 162 14.67 8.63 -4.23
N ILE A 163 14.83 7.50 -3.54
CA ILE A 163 16.09 7.14 -2.88
C ILE A 163 17.21 7.04 -3.90
N ALA A 164 16.97 6.40 -5.05
CA ALA A 164 17.96 6.31 -6.12
C ALA A 164 18.36 7.69 -6.65
N ASP A 165 17.42 8.63 -6.80
CA ASP A 165 17.72 10.01 -7.20
C ASP A 165 18.55 10.76 -6.14
N ILE A 166 18.28 10.55 -4.85
CA ILE A 166 19.07 11.18 -3.79
C ILE A 166 20.49 10.61 -3.78
N VAL A 167 20.61 9.28 -3.83
CA VAL A 167 21.90 8.59 -3.81
C VAL A 167 22.74 8.92 -5.04
N ARG A 168 22.13 8.99 -6.23
CA ARG A 168 22.86 9.33 -7.46
C ARG A 168 23.40 10.76 -7.44
N ARG A 169 22.68 11.72 -6.82
CA ARG A 169 23.18 13.08 -6.61
C ARG A 169 24.38 13.09 -5.66
N GLU A 170 24.30 12.35 -4.56
CA GLU A 170 25.39 12.21 -3.59
C GLU A 170 26.67 11.64 -4.24
N LEU A 171 26.50 10.70 -5.17
CA LEU A 171 27.59 10.06 -5.92
C LEU A 171 28.03 10.85 -7.17
N GLY A 172 27.43 12.03 -7.44
CA GLY A 172 27.78 12.86 -8.60
C GLY A 172 27.40 12.26 -9.96
N ILE A 173 26.40 11.38 -10.00
CA ILE A 173 25.87 10.77 -11.22
C ILE A 173 24.78 11.69 -11.81
N ASP A 174 24.81 11.88 -13.13
CA ASP A 174 23.88 12.75 -13.84
C ASP A 174 22.47 12.15 -13.93
N ARG A 175 21.51 12.96 -14.38
CA ARG A 175 20.13 12.53 -14.61
C ARG A 175 20.04 11.63 -15.84
N PHE A 176 19.06 10.74 -15.84
CA PHE A 176 18.65 10.02 -17.04
C PHE A 176 18.05 10.97 -18.08
N ILE A 177 18.44 10.77 -19.34
CA ILE A 177 17.89 11.48 -20.49
C ILE A 177 17.32 10.43 -21.47
N PRO A 178 15.99 10.22 -21.46
CA PRO A 178 15.37 9.24 -22.33
C PRO A 178 15.37 9.70 -23.79
N THR A 179 15.43 8.74 -24.69
CA THR A 179 15.15 8.91 -26.11
C THR A 179 13.64 8.83 -26.37
N ARG A 180 13.19 9.41 -27.48
CA ARG A 180 11.80 9.29 -27.92
C ARG A 180 11.34 7.83 -28.05
N GLY A 181 12.22 6.95 -28.55
CA GLY A 181 11.91 5.52 -28.67
C GLY A 181 11.65 4.86 -27.32
N GLU A 182 12.40 5.21 -26.28
CA GLU A 182 12.20 4.70 -24.93
C GLU A 182 10.88 5.21 -24.32
N ILE A 183 10.54 6.49 -24.51
CA ILE A 183 9.26 7.05 -24.03
C ILE A 183 8.07 6.30 -24.64
N GLU A 184 8.07 6.16 -25.97
CA GLU A 184 6.98 5.46 -26.65
C GLU A 184 6.94 3.97 -26.31
N ARG A 185 8.09 3.36 -26.01
CA ARG A 185 8.16 1.99 -25.47
C ARG A 185 7.42 1.87 -24.13
N TYR A 186 7.52 2.82 -23.21
CA TYR A 186 6.75 2.78 -21.96
C TYR A 186 5.24 2.93 -22.20
N LYS A 187 4.83 3.81 -23.12
CA LYS A 187 3.42 3.97 -23.50
C LYS A 187 2.82 2.65 -24.02
N GLU A 188 3.55 1.96 -24.90
CA GLU A 188 3.17 0.65 -25.42
C GLU A 188 3.14 -0.41 -24.31
N GLU A 189 4.19 -0.52 -23.50
CA GLU A 189 4.31 -1.54 -22.45
C GLU A 189 3.22 -1.43 -21.40
N ILE A 190 2.93 -0.23 -20.88
CA ILE A 190 1.93 -0.06 -19.80
C ILE A 190 0.51 -0.40 -20.31
N THR A 191 0.20 0.00 -21.54
CA THR A 191 -1.08 -0.32 -22.18
C THR A 191 -1.25 -1.83 -22.39
N LEU A 192 -0.20 -2.51 -22.85
CA LEU A 192 -0.21 -3.97 -23.00
C LEU A 192 -0.25 -4.67 -21.64
N TYR A 193 0.50 -4.19 -20.65
CA TYR A 193 0.55 -4.77 -19.32
C TYR A 193 -0.84 -4.79 -18.66
N LYS A 194 -1.65 -3.74 -18.84
CA LYS A 194 -3.05 -3.70 -18.35
C LYS A 194 -3.93 -4.84 -18.88
N ARG A 195 -3.65 -5.34 -20.09
CA ARG A 195 -4.41 -6.44 -20.71
C ARG A 195 -4.07 -7.79 -20.09
N VAL A 196 -2.83 -7.98 -19.67
CA VAL A 196 -2.34 -9.24 -19.08
C VAL A 196 -2.40 -9.26 -17.56
N GLN A 197 -2.29 -8.10 -16.92
CA GLN A 197 -2.24 -7.94 -15.47
C GLN A 197 -3.10 -6.76 -15.03
N HIS A 198 -3.70 -6.87 -13.84
CA HIS A 198 -4.43 -5.75 -13.25
C HIS A 198 -3.46 -4.65 -12.77
N LEU A 199 -3.70 -3.41 -13.19
CA LEU A 199 -3.11 -2.19 -12.61
C LEU A 199 -4.17 -1.45 -11.77
N GLN A 200 -3.77 -0.99 -10.59
CA GLN A 200 -4.59 -0.15 -9.70
C GLN A 200 -4.88 1.23 -10.29
N TYR A 201 -3.98 1.72 -11.14
CA TYR A 201 -4.08 2.99 -11.85
C TYR A 201 -3.54 2.80 -13.27
N LEU A 202 -4.29 3.24 -14.27
CA LEU A 202 -3.85 3.18 -15.66
C LEU A 202 -3.52 4.60 -16.11
N PRO A 203 -2.23 4.99 -16.12
CA PRO A 203 -1.87 6.34 -16.54
C PRO A 203 -2.15 6.54 -18.03
N THR A 204 -2.52 7.76 -18.39
CA THR A 204 -2.66 8.20 -19.77
C THR A 204 -1.30 8.26 -20.47
N PRO A 205 -1.26 8.24 -21.83
CA PRO A 205 0.00 8.39 -22.56
C PRO A 205 0.79 9.67 -22.20
N ASP A 206 0.09 10.76 -21.91
CA ASP A 206 0.69 12.05 -21.56
C ASP A 206 1.31 12.01 -20.16
N GLU A 207 0.66 11.34 -19.21
CA GLU A 207 1.21 11.10 -17.88
C GLU A 207 2.43 10.20 -17.91
N ILE A 208 2.40 9.12 -18.70
CA ILE A 208 3.55 8.25 -18.91
C ILE A 208 4.72 9.05 -19.47
N GLU A 209 4.48 9.88 -20.49
CA GLU A 209 5.50 10.76 -21.06
C GLU A 209 6.04 11.76 -20.04
N MET A 210 5.16 12.37 -19.23
CA MET A 210 5.53 13.30 -18.16
C MET A 210 6.48 12.66 -17.16
N ILE A 211 6.14 11.47 -16.66
CA ILE A 211 6.98 10.74 -15.69
C ILE A 211 8.30 10.34 -16.34
N VAL A 212 8.26 9.65 -17.48
CA VAL A 212 9.47 9.08 -18.10
C VAL A 212 10.44 10.17 -18.53
N SER A 213 9.94 11.28 -19.08
CA SER A 213 10.78 12.38 -19.57
C SER A 213 11.48 13.17 -18.46
N ASN A 214 10.84 13.22 -17.27
CA ASN A 214 11.34 14.03 -16.17
C ASN A 214 12.03 13.22 -15.07
N CYS A 215 11.75 11.92 -14.95
CA CYS A 215 12.36 11.07 -13.94
C CYS A 215 13.89 11.06 -14.07
N PRO A 216 14.64 11.42 -13.01
CA PRO A 216 16.10 11.55 -13.07
C PRO A 216 16.83 10.21 -13.07
N VAL A 217 16.13 9.09 -12.88
CA VAL A 217 16.68 7.73 -12.96
C VAL A 217 15.88 6.91 -13.97
N CYS A 218 16.53 5.94 -14.62
CA CYS A 218 15.86 5.06 -15.57
C CYS A 218 15.13 3.93 -14.82
N ILE A 219 13.83 3.80 -15.07
CA ILE A 219 12.95 2.77 -14.48
C ILE A 219 12.86 1.62 -15.46
N ASN A 220 13.84 0.72 -15.40
CA ASN A 220 13.97 -0.42 -16.30
C ASN A 220 13.49 -1.71 -15.62
N GLY A 221 13.69 -2.85 -16.29
CA GLY A 221 13.31 -4.12 -15.70
C GLY A 221 13.56 -5.31 -16.60
N GLU A 222 13.38 -6.48 -16.02
CA GLU A 222 13.40 -7.75 -16.74
C GLU A 222 12.08 -7.95 -17.51
N GLY A 223 12.13 -8.72 -18.61
CA GLY A 223 10.94 -9.09 -19.37
C GLY A 223 10.10 -10.14 -18.63
N THR A 224 9.18 -9.70 -17.77
CA THR A 224 8.40 -10.59 -16.89
C THR A 224 7.27 -11.30 -17.63
N GLU A 225 6.57 -10.61 -18.55
CA GLU A 225 5.41 -11.17 -19.24
C GLU A 225 5.77 -11.84 -20.55
N LYS A 226 5.01 -12.86 -20.97
CA LYS A 226 5.30 -13.57 -22.23
C LYS A 226 4.99 -12.74 -23.47
N GLU A 227 4.09 -11.77 -23.35
CA GLU A 227 3.77 -10.85 -24.43
C GLU A 227 4.98 -9.96 -24.77
N GLU A 228 5.11 -9.66 -26.06
CA GLU A 228 6.16 -8.81 -26.60
C GLU A 228 5.57 -7.52 -27.15
N VAL A 229 6.39 -6.48 -27.14
CA VAL A 229 6.07 -5.23 -27.84
C VAL A 229 6.20 -5.40 -29.35
N THR A 230 5.43 -4.61 -30.08
CA THR A 230 5.32 -4.64 -31.53
C THR A 230 6.06 -3.47 -32.18
N GLY A 231 5.94 -2.26 -31.63
CA GLY A 231 6.46 -1.04 -32.24
C GLY A 231 7.93 -0.80 -31.89
N TYR A 232 8.24 -0.68 -30.60
CA TYR A 232 9.54 -0.18 -30.13
C TYR A 232 10.48 -1.31 -29.70
N ARG A 233 10.84 -2.17 -30.65
CA ARG A 233 11.73 -3.32 -30.45
C ARG A 233 13.22 -2.96 -30.54
N ASP A 234 14.06 -3.77 -29.91
CA ASP A 234 15.52 -3.77 -30.03
C ASP A 234 16.18 -2.41 -29.70
N LEU A 235 15.64 -1.72 -28.70
CA LEU A 235 16.18 -0.44 -28.23
C LEU A 235 17.52 -0.66 -27.50
N PRO A 236 18.57 0.15 -27.76
CA PRO A 236 19.93 -0.13 -27.29
C PRO A 236 20.11 -0.31 -25.77
N ARG A 237 19.27 0.36 -24.96
CA ARG A 237 19.33 0.32 -23.48
C ARG A 237 18.28 -0.60 -22.84
N ILE A 238 17.48 -1.29 -23.66
CA ILE A 238 16.46 -2.21 -23.19
C ILE A 238 16.81 -3.60 -23.71
N SER A 239 17.22 -4.48 -22.80
CA SER A 239 17.77 -5.81 -23.11
C SER A 239 16.72 -6.83 -23.58
N THR A 240 15.45 -6.44 -23.68
CA THR A 240 14.34 -7.35 -23.99
C THR A 240 13.24 -6.69 -24.82
N ASN A 241 12.53 -7.49 -25.61
CA ASN A 241 11.30 -7.09 -26.31
C ASN A 241 10.02 -7.52 -25.57
N ARG A 242 10.16 -8.20 -24.42
CA ARG A 242 9.05 -8.59 -23.56
C ARG A 242 8.63 -7.43 -22.65
N ILE A 243 7.38 -7.45 -22.19
CA ILE A 243 6.88 -6.42 -21.26
C ILE A 243 7.64 -6.49 -19.94
N ARG A 244 8.11 -5.33 -19.47
CA ARG A 244 8.83 -5.16 -18.19
C ARG A 244 7.83 -4.82 -17.09
N GLY A 245 7.17 -5.84 -16.53
CA GLY A 245 6.08 -5.66 -15.57
C GLY A 245 6.49 -4.89 -14.31
N GLY A 246 7.71 -5.11 -13.81
CA GLY A 246 8.26 -4.34 -12.68
C GLY A 246 8.34 -2.84 -12.96
N ALA A 247 8.81 -2.45 -14.15
CA ALA A 247 8.86 -1.06 -14.58
C ALA A 247 7.44 -0.47 -14.75
N CYS A 248 6.52 -1.22 -15.35
CA CYS A 248 5.12 -0.81 -15.52
C CYS A 248 4.46 -0.51 -14.17
N LEU A 249 4.67 -1.37 -13.17
CA LEU A 249 4.15 -1.18 -11.81
C LEU A 249 4.73 0.08 -11.15
N VAL A 250 6.05 0.29 -11.23
CA VAL A 250 6.71 1.45 -10.61
C VAL A 250 6.25 2.77 -11.22
N ILE A 251 6.04 2.82 -12.55
CA ILE A 251 5.49 4.01 -13.20
C ILE A 251 4.03 4.22 -12.77
N ALA A 252 3.16 3.22 -12.97
CA ALA A 252 1.73 3.38 -12.83
C ALA A 252 1.24 3.40 -11.36
N GLU A 253 1.55 2.35 -10.58
CA GLU A 253 1.10 2.22 -9.19
C GLU A 253 2.02 2.95 -8.20
N GLY A 254 3.26 3.22 -8.62
CA GLY A 254 4.24 3.99 -7.86
C GLY A 254 4.15 5.49 -8.15
N LEU A 255 4.79 5.95 -9.22
CA LEU A 255 5.01 7.36 -9.45
C LEU A 255 3.73 8.14 -9.78
N CYS A 256 2.85 7.63 -10.64
CA CYS A 256 1.58 8.29 -10.94
C CYS A 256 0.65 8.24 -9.73
N LEU A 257 0.23 7.03 -9.31
CA LEU A 257 -0.76 6.83 -8.24
C LEU A 257 -0.33 7.33 -6.85
N LYS A 258 0.97 7.57 -6.62
CA LYS A 258 1.48 8.11 -5.33
C LYS A 258 2.20 9.45 -5.49
N ALA A 259 2.01 10.15 -6.61
CA ALA A 259 2.59 11.48 -6.84
C ALA A 259 2.37 12.47 -5.68
N PRO A 260 1.16 12.65 -5.10
CA PRO A 260 0.94 13.60 -4.01
C PRO A 260 1.79 13.29 -2.77
N LYS A 261 1.92 11.99 -2.44
CA LYS A 261 2.70 11.54 -1.29
C LYS A 261 4.19 11.75 -1.51
N ILE A 262 4.68 11.55 -2.74
CA ILE A 262 6.09 11.76 -3.09
C ILE A 262 6.44 13.24 -3.09
N LEU A 263 5.59 14.10 -3.63
CA LEU A 263 5.76 15.56 -3.54
C LEU A 263 5.93 16.03 -2.11
N LYS A 264 5.08 15.56 -1.19
CA LYS A 264 5.20 15.90 0.24
C LYS A 264 6.60 15.58 0.80
N HIS A 265 7.21 14.48 0.38
CA HIS A 265 8.57 14.11 0.79
C HIS A 265 9.63 14.98 0.11
N VAL A 266 9.51 15.19 -1.19
CA VAL A 266 10.39 16.05 -2.00
C VAL A 266 10.43 17.47 -1.43
N SER A 267 9.27 18.09 -1.17
CA SER A 267 9.16 19.44 -0.60
C SER A 267 9.76 19.50 0.80
N ARG A 268 9.49 18.50 1.66
CA ARG A 268 10.05 18.44 3.01
C ARG A 268 11.59 18.35 3.01
N LEU A 269 12.15 17.71 2.00
CA LEU A 269 13.59 17.51 1.82
C LEU A 269 14.26 18.60 0.98
N ASN A 270 13.49 19.53 0.42
CA ASN A 270 13.95 20.53 -0.54
C ASN A 270 14.71 19.93 -1.73
N ILE A 271 14.21 18.81 -2.26
CA ILE A 271 14.77 18.16 -3.46
C ILE A 271 14.20 18.83 -4.70
N SER A 272 15.04 19.47 -5.50
CA SER A 272 14.63 20.05 -6.79
C SER A 272 14.48 19.02 -7.90
N GLY A 273 13.72 19.32 -8.95
CA GLY A 273 13.62 18.50 -10.16
C GLY A 273 12.49 17.47 -10.15
N TRP A 274 11.58 17.56 -9.18
CA TRP A 274 10.39 16.72 -9.01
C TRP A 274 9.09 17.50 -9.12
N GLU A 275 9.16 18.77 -9.55
CA GLU A 275 8.01 19.67 -9.71
C GLU A 275 7.02 19.15 -10.77
N PHE A 276 7.47 18.29 -11.69
CA PHE A 276 6.61 17.65 -12.68
C PHE A 276 5.50 16.78 -12.08
N LEU A 277 5.65 16.33 -10.83
CA LEU A 277 4.61 15.58 -10.14
C LEU A 277 3.41 16.46 -9.72
N GLU A 278 3.57 17.79 -9.64
CA GLU A 278 2.51 18.70 -9.18
C GLU A 278 1.25 18.60 -10.06
N LYS A 279 1.43 18.30 -11.35
CA LYS A 279 0.31 18.09 -12.29
C LYS A 279 -0.59 16.93 -11.92
N PHE A 280 -0.07 15.90 -11.25
CA PHE A 280 -0.87 14.74 -10.82
C PHE A 280 -1.72 15.05 -9.58
N VAL A 281 -1.31 16.04 -8.77
CA VAL A 281 -2.10 16.49 -7.61
C VAL A 281 -3.28 17.32 -8.09
N HIS A 282 -3.03 18.23 -9.04
CA HIS A 282 -4.08 19.03 -9.65
C HIS A 282 -5.00 18.20 -10.54
N ALA A 283 -4.49 17.16 -11.21
CA ALA A 283 -5.32 16.22 -11.95
C ALA A 283 -6.22 15.38 -11.03
N GLU A 284 -5.77 14.92 -9.84
CA GLU A 284 -6.70 14.27 -8.88
C GLU A 284 -7.78 15.24 -8.37
N GLU A 285 -7.45 16.52 -8.16
CA GLU A 285 -8.40 17.57 -7.78
C GLU A 285 -9.37 17.93 -8.93
N GLU A 286 -8.91 17.91 -10.18
CA GLU A 286 -9.71 18.18 -11.38
C GLU A 286 -10.44 16.95 -11.93
N GLU A 287 -9.97 15.72 -11.72
CA GLU A 287 -10.65 14.46 -12.06
C GLU A 287 -11.77 14.15 -11.06
N ASP A 288 -11.60 14.48 -9.77
CA ASP A 288 -12.74 14.49 -8.84
C ASP A 288 -13.80 15.55 -9.23
N GLU A 289 -13.47 16.55 -10.07
CA GLU A 289 -14.42 17.53 -10.66
C GLU A 289 -14.84 17.23 -12.12
N ASN A 290 -14.12 16.39 -12.88
CA ASN A 290 -14.34 16.18 -14.33
C ASN A 290 -14.38 14.70 -14.80
N GLU A 291 -14.31 13.70 -13.91
CA GLU A 291 -14.67 12.30 -14.22
C GLU A 291 -16.20 12.05 -14.22
N GLU A 292 -17.01 13.09 -14.50
CA GLU A 292 -18.42 13.02 -14.96
C GLU A 292 -18.52 12.48 -16.40
N GLY A 293 -17.78 11.41 -16.74
CA GLY A 293 -17.51 11.15 -18.16
C GLY A 293 -17.04 9.78 -18.57
N ASP A 294 -17.48 8.69 -17.92
CA ASP A 294 -17.80 7.40 -18.58
C ASP A 294 -18.24 6.25 -17.63
N GLU A 295 -18.74 6.52 -16.42
CA GLU A 295 -19.30 5.49 -15.54
C GLU A 295 -20.70 5.87 -15.02
N LEU A 296 -21.74 5.19 -15.52
CA LEU A 296 -23.15 5.18 -15.05
C LEU A 296 -23.52 6.35 -14.11
N GLU A 297 -23.71 7.53 -14.67
CA GLU A 297 -24.25 8.69 -13.97
C GLU A 297 -25.74 8.45 -13.65
N GLU A 298 -26.01 7.89 -12.47
CA GLU A 298 -27.26 8.18 -11.78
C GLU A 298 -27.01 9.43 -10.92
N GLU A 299 -27.73 10.52 -11.21
CA GLU A 299 -27.74 11.72 -10.36
C GLU A 299 -28.14 11.33 -8.93
N PHE A 300 -27.19 11.32 -7.99
CA PHE A 300 -27.47 11.14 -6.57
C PHE A 300 -27.78 12.49 -5.93
N GLU A 301 -28.90 12.61 -5.22
CA GLU A 301 -29.28 13.84 -4.51
C GLU A 301 -28.18 14.27 -3.51
N ASP A 302 -27.75 15.54 -3.58
CA ASP A 302 -26.85 16.15 -2.60
C ASP A 302 -27.49 16.07 -1.20
N ASN A 303 -26.79 15.40 -0.29
CA ASN A 303 -27.23 15.22 1.09
C ASN A 303 -27.00 16.46 1.98
N GLY A 304 -26.55 17.59 1.42
CA GLY A 304 -26.42 18.88 2.14
C GLY A 304 -25.26 18.93 3.14
N ASN A 305 -24.36 17.94 3.09
CA ASN A 305 -23.23 17.79 4.02
C ASN A 305 -21.88 18.21 3.40
N GLY A 306 -21.88 18.77 2.19
CA GLY A 306 -20.68 19.24 1.48
C GLY A 306 -19.73 18.13 1.05
N VAL A 307 -20.23 16.90 0.92
CA VAL A 307 -19.46 15.71 0.57
C VAL A 307 -20.30 14.86 -0.40
N GLU A 308 -19.83 14.75 -1.64
CA GLU A 308 -20.60 14.10 -2.71
C GLU A 308 -20.57 12.57 -2.63
N PRO A 309 -21.66 11.86 -2.98
CA PRO A 309 -21.68 10.39 -3.00
C PRO A 309 -20.67 9.81 -4.02
N SER A 310 -20.02 8.70 -3.68
CA SER A 310 -19.08 8.02 -4.61
C SER A 310 -19.58 6.65 -5.07
N SER A 311 -19.66 6.44 -6.38
CA SER A 311 -20.06 5.16 -7.00
C SER A 311 -18.90 4.19 -7.23
N LYS A 312 -17.65 4.57 -6.92
CA LYS A 312 -16.42 3.81 -7.23
C LYS A 312 -16.45 2.33 -6.77
N TYR A 313 -17.14 2.01 -5.66
CA TYR A 313 -17.24 0.61 -5.19
C TYR A 313 -18.21 -0.26 -6.00
N LEU A 314 -19.15 0.36 -6.74
CA LEU A 314 -20.13 -0.32 -7.59
C LEU A 314 -19.55 -0.78 -8.93
N GLY A 315 -18.57 -0.05 -9.48
CA GLY A 315 -17.93 -0.39 -10.76
C GLY A 315 -17.22 -1.76 -10.78
N GLU A 316 -16.93 -2.31 -9.61
CA GLU A 316 -16.25 -3.61 -9.45
C GLU A 316 -17.17 -4.73 -8.93
N VAL A 317 -18.50 -4.59 -9.07
CA VAL A 317 -19.46 -5.62 -8.67
C VAL A 317 -19.39 -6.81 -9.64
N ILE A 318 -19.04 -7.98 -9.10
CA ILE A 318 -19.00 -9.25 -9.83
C ILE A 318 -20.19 -10.10 -9.38
N ALA A 319 -20.66 -11.00 -10.25
CA ALA A 319 -21.67 -11.99 -9.91
C ALA A 319 -21.35 -12.70 -8.57
N GLY A 320 -22.34 -12.72 -7.66
CA GLY A 320 -22.21 -13.29 -6.32
C GLY A 320 -21.76 -12.32 -5.23
N ARG A 321 -21.44 -11.06 -5.56
CA ARG A 321 -21.21 -10.00 -4.57
C ARG A 321 -22.45 -9.08 -4.48
N PRO A 322 -23.20 -9.11 -3.36
CA PRO A 322 -24.37 -8.26 -3.23
C PRO A 322 -23.97 -6.80 -3.05
N VAL A 323 -24.75 -5.90 -3.65
CA VAL A 323 -24.74 -4.47 -3.30
C VAL A 323 -25.64 -4.30 -2.09
N LEU A 324 -25.05 -3.89 -0.96
CA LEU A 324 -25.76 -3.81 0.31
C LEU A 324 -26.53 -2.49 0.44
N SER A 325 -25.99 -1.41 -0.11
CA SER A 325 -26.63 -0.10 -0.18
C SER A 325 -26.08 0.65 -1.37
N HIS A 326 -26.78 1.71 -1.81
CA HIS A 326 -26.27 2.66 -2.81
C HIS A 326 -25.51 3.80 -2.12
N PRO A 327 -24.64 4.53 -2.84
CA PRO A 327 -23.81 5.60 -2.27
C PRO A 327 -24.64 6.60 -1.47
N SER A 328 -24.24 6.83 -0.22
CA SER A 328 -24.86 7.79 0.70
C SER A 328 -26.40 7.70 0.80
N ARG A 329 -27.01 6.53 0.52
CA ARG A 329 -28.46 6.33 0.50
C ARG A 329 -29.01 6.09 1.90
N LYS A 330 -30.06 6.84 2.27
CA LYS A 330 -30.82 6.61 3.53
C LYS A 330 -31.40 5.19 3.55
N GLY A 331 -31.31 4.53 4.71
CA GLY A 331 -31.61 3.11 4.87
C GLY A 331 -30.41 2.18 4.67
N GLY A 332 -29.29 2.69 4.16
CA GLY A 332 -27.99 2.03 4.24
C GLY A 332 -27.45 1.94 5.67
N PHE A 333 -26.16 1.60 5.81
CA PHE A 333 -25.53 1.57 7.12
C PHE A 333 -25.41 2.98 7.71
N ARG A 334 -25.96 3.19 8.90
CA ARG A 334 -25.84 4.47 9.61
C ARG A 334 -24.47 4.59 10.27
N LEU A 335 -23.77 5.68 9.99
CA LEU A 335 -22.45 5.94 10.55
C LEU A 335 -22.53 6.13 12.07
N ARG A 336 -21.76 5.35 12.84
CA ARG A 336 -21.48 5.61 14.25
C ARG A 336 -19.97 5.67 14.45
N TYR A 337 -19.46 6.80 14.93
CA TYR A 337 -18.04 6.91 15.26
C TYR A 337 -17.73 6.13 16.52
N GLY A 338 -16.73 5.26 16.46
CA GLY A 338 -16.25 4.56 17.63
C GLY A 338 -15.35 3.38 17.32
N ARG A 339 -14.75 2.81 18.37
CA ARG A 339 -13.84 1.67 18.26
C ARG A 339 -14.20 0.62 19.29
N GLY A 340 -14.74 -0.49 18.83
CA GLY A 340 -14.97 -1.70 19.61
C GLY A 340 -13.71 -2.53 19.80
N ARG A 341 -13.84 -3.63 20.56
CA ARG A 341 -12.72 -4.59 20.75
C ARG A 341 -12.39 -5.37 19.48
N THR A 342 -13.37 -5.48 18.58
CA THR A 342 -13.32 -6.27 17.35
C THR A 342 -13.03 -5.43 16.11
N CYS A 343 -13.05 -4.09 16.19
CA CYS A 343 -12.81 -3.19 15.07
C CYS A 343 -11.69 -2.15 15.33
N GLY A 344 -11.25 -1.47 14.28
CA GLY A 344 -9.95 -0.79 14.19
C GLY A 344 -9.02 -1.49 13.19
N LEU A 345 -7.95 -0.81 12.76
CA LEU A 345 -6.97 -1.36 11.80
C LEU A 345 -7.66 -1.90 10.52
N ALA A 346 -8.42 -1.06 9.83
CA ALA A 346 -9.22 -1.37 8.64
C ALA A 346 -10.43 -2.29 8.86
N ALA A 347 -10.70 -2.74 10.09
CA ALA A 347 -11.94 -3.44 10.42
C ALA A 347 -13.01 -2.47 10.94
N THR A 348 -14.25 -2.64 10.48
CA THR A 348 -15.45 -1.96 10.99
C THR A 348 -16.33 -2.97 11.72
N ALA A 349 -17.28 -2.50 12.51
CA ALA A 349 -18.22 -3.40 13.17
C ALA A 349 -19.67 -3.11 12.78
N ILE A 350 -20.45 -4.17 12.59
CA ILE A 350 -21.89 -4.11 12.33
C ILE A 350 -22.64 -4.99 13.32
N HIS A 351 -23.93 -4.73 13.48
CA HIS A 351 -24.74 -5.55 14.36
C HIS A 351 -24.91 -6.98 13.81
N PRO A 352 -24.69 -8.04 14.63
CA PRO A 352 -24.84 -9.42 14.16
C PRO A 352 -26.23 -9.75 13.61
N ALA A 353 -27.29 -9.10 14.09
CA ALA A 353 -28.63 -9.28 13.50
C ALA A 353 -28.67 -8.90 12.02
N THR A 354 -27.95 -7.84 11.61
CA THR A 354 -27.83 -7.44 10.21
C THR A 354 -27.16 -8.52 9.37
N MET A 355 -26.12 -9.18 9.90
CA MET A 355 -25.43 -10.28 9.22
C MET A 355 -26.41 -11.42 8.88
N TYR A 356 -27.28 -11.82 9.82
CA TYR A 356 -28.26 -12.87 9.58
C TYR A 356 -29.39 -12.44 8.64
N LEU A 357 -29.89 -11.21 8.76
CA LEU A 357 -30.98 -10.71 7.92
C LEU A 357 -30.55 -10.48 6.47
N LEU A 358 -29.26 -10.28 6.22
CA LEU A 358 -28.66 -10.21 4.88
C LEU A 358 -28.23 -11.60 4.39
N ASP A 359 -29.01 -12.64 4.68
CA ASP A 359 -28.78 -14.03 4.26
C ASP A 359 -27.35 -14.55 4.53
N GLU A 360 -26.73 -14.09 5.62
CA GLU A 360 -25.37 -14.47 6.01
C GLU A 360 -24.29 -14.15 4.95
N PHE A 361 -24.54 -13.21 4.03
CA PHE A 361 -23.52 -12.74 3.09
C PHE A 361 -22.38 -12.02 3.80
N ILE A 362 -22.70 -11.27 4.85
CA ILE A 362 -21.71 -10.68 5.74
C ILE A 362 -21.51 -11.63 6.92
N THR A 363 -20.30 -12.14 7.06
CA THR A 363 -19.88 -12.98 8.18
C THR A 363 -18.65 -12.36 8.83
N VAL A 364 -18.22 -12.91 9.97
CA VAL A 364 -17.01 -12.45 10.64
C VAL A 364 -15.81 -12.68 9.73
N GLY A 365 -15.20 -11.60 9.24
CA GLY A 365 -14.09 -11.68 8.30
C GLY A 365 -14.46 -11.41 6.84
N THR A 366 -15.74 -11.26 6.50
CA THR A 366 -16.14 -10.86 5.13
C THR A 366 -15.55 -9.50 4.80
N GLN A 367 -14.74 -9.43 3.74
CA GLN A 367 -14.27 -8.16 3.20
C GLN A 367 -15.43 -7.48 2.47
N MET A 368 -15.76 -6.28 2.90
CA MET A 368 -16.73 -5.40 2.26
C MET A 368 -16.00 -4.28 1.55
N LYS A 369 -16.50 -3.86 0.40
CA LYS A 369 -16.08 -2.60 -0.20
C LYS A 369 -16.96 -1.49 0.34
N THR A 370 -16.35 -0.36 0.63
CA THR A 370 -17.02 0.78 1.25
C THR A 370 -16.81 2.00 0.38
N GLU A 371 -17.83 2.85 0.36
CA GLU A 371 -17.74 4.19 -0.22
C GLU A 371 -16.76 5.06 0.59
N ARG A 372 -16.87 5.01 1.92
CA ARG A 372 -16.11 5.81 2.89
C ARG A 372 -15.84 5.00 4.16
N PRO A 373 -14.81 5.35 4.96
CA PRO A 373 -13.74 6.32 4.67
C PRO A 373 -12.60 5.75 3.79
N GLY A 374 -12.60 4.46 3.49
CA GLY A 374 -11.60 3.81 2.63
C GLY A 374 -12.24 2.83 1.65
N LYS A 375 -11.44 2.25 0.75
CA LYS A 375 -11.92 1.37 -0.35
C LYS A 375 -12.46 0.02 0.11
N GLY A 376 -12.14 -0.39 1.32
CA GLY A 376 -12.64 -1.64 1.87
C GLY A 376 -12.40 -1.78 3.35
N THR A 377 -13.17 -2.70 3.93
CA THR A 377 -13.15 -3.00 5.34
C THR A 377 -13.42 -4.47 5.58
N ILE A 378 -13.12 -4.95 6.78
CA ILE A 378 -13.57 -6.26 7.24
C ILE A 378 -14.74 -6.06 8.19
N GLY A 379 -15.86 -6.73 7.90
CA GLY A 379 -17.02 -6.76 8.78
C GLY A 379 -16.74 -7.59 10.04
N THR A 380 -16.90 -6.98 11.21
CA THR A 380 -16.78 -7.64 12.52
C THR A 380 -18.05 -7.41 13.35
N PRO A 381 -18.32 -8.25 14.37
CA PRO A 381 -19.56 -8.11 15.14
C PRO A 381 -19.42 -7.07 16.25
N CYS A 382 -20.47 -6.26 16.44
CA CYS A 382 -20.70 -5.46 17.65
C CYS A 382 -22.18 -5.48 18.01
N ASN A 383 -22.54 -5.99 19.19
CA ASN A 383 -23.93 -6.10 19.65
C ASN A 383 -24.37 -4.95 20.57
N GLU A 384 -23.57 -3.88 20.66
CA GLU A 384 -23.86 -2.69 21.47
C GLU A 384 -24.33 -1.49 20.63
N ILE A 385 -24.31 -1.63 19.30
CA ILE A 385 -24.78 -0.62 18.34
C ILE A 385 -26.18 -0.97 17.83
N ASP A 386 -26.87 -0.01 17.25
CA ASP A 386 -28.24 -0.21 16.81
C ASP A 386 -28.31 -1.20 15.65
N ALA A 387 -29.20 -2.16 15.83
CA ALA A 387 -29.53 -3.22 14.91
C ALA A 387 -30.51 -2.74 13.80
N PRO A 388 -30.76 -3.57 12.76
CA PRO A 388 -31.54 -3.15 11.60
C PRO A 388 -33.03 -3.00 11.93
N ILE A 389 -33.72 -2.21 11.10
CA ILE A 389 -35.17 -2.02 11.16
C ILE A 389 -35.80 -2.72 9.95
N VAL A 390 -36.77 -3.59 10.21
CA VAL A 390 -37.42 -4.43 9.19
C VAL A 390 -38.93 -4.24 9.17
N LEU A 391 -39.51 -4.31 7.98
CA LEU A 391 -40.96 -4.39 7.76
C LEU A 391 -41.37 -5.86 7.61
N LEU A 392 -42.31 -6.31 8.44
CA LEU A 392 -42.80 -7.67 8.45
C LEU A 392 -44.06 -7.86 7.59
N LYS A 393 -44.37 -9.11 7.24
CA LYS A 393 -45.57 -9.50 6.47
C LYS A 393 -46.90 -9.08 7.08
N ASN A 394 -46.94 -8.90 8.40
CA ASN A 394 -48.13 -8.44 9.12
C ASN A 394 -48.28 -6.91 9.13
N GLY A 395 -47.32 -6.17 8.55
CA GLY A 395 -47.30 -4.71 8.50
C GLY A 395 -46.56 -4.05 9.65
N ASP A 396 -46.01 -4.82 10.61
CA ASP A 396 -45.25 -4.25 11.73
C ASP A 396 -43.86 -3.79 11.27
N LEU A 397 -43.47 -2.61 11.75
CA LEU A 397 -42.10 -2.08 11.63
C LEU A 397 -41.35 -2.36 12.93
N VAL A 398 -40.32 -3.22 12.86
CA VAL A 398 -39.62 -3.75 14.04
C VAL A 398 -38.14 -3.44 13.95
N GLN A 399 -37.59 -2.81 14.99
CA GLN A 399 -36.15 -2.78 15.21
C GLN A 399 -35.74 -4.10 15.86
N VAL A 400 -34.95 -4.91 15.14
CA VAL A 400 -34.50 -6.21 15.63
C VAL A 400 -33.54 -6.01 16.79
N ARG A 401 -33.61 -6.79 17.86
CA ARG A 401 -32.77 -6.58 19.06
C ARG A 401 -31.51 -7.42 19.06
N ASP A 402 -31.61 -8.66 18.60
CA ASP A 402 -30.53 -9.64 18.72
C ASP A 402 -30.58 -10.69 17.59
N VAL A 403 -29.61 -11.60 17.62
CA VAL A 403 -29.46 -12.69 16.65
C VAL A 403 -30.62 -13.68 16.72
N ASP A 404 -31.15 -13.96 17.91
CA ASP A 404 -32.22 -14.95 18.08
C ASP A 404 -33.54 -14.41 17.53
N GLU A 405 -33.80 -13.12 17.69
CA GLU A 405 -34.90 -12.41 17.06
C GLU A 405 -34.74 -12.35 15.54
N ALA A 406 -33.55 -12.00 15.04
CA ALA A 406 -33.25 -11.99 13.61
C ALA A 406 -33.57 -13.34 12.94
N LYS A 407 -33.11 -14.44 13.53
CA LYS A 407 -33.35 -15.81 13.04
C LYS A 407 -34.83 -16.20 13.02
N LYS A 408 -35.62 -15.70 13.97
CA LYS A 408 -37.07 -15.95 14.03
C LYS A 408 -37.81 -15.16 12.95
N LEU A 409 -37.44 -13.89 12.79
CA LEU A 409 -38.15 -12.95 11.92
C LEU A 409 -37.77 -13.07 10.44
N ILE A 410 -36.58 -13.61 10.10
CA ILE A 410 -36.05 -13.59 8.72
C ILE A 410 -37.04 -14.08 7.64
N LYS A 411 -37.87 -15.09 7.95
CA LYS A 411 -38.87 -15.63 7.00
C LYS A 411 -40.09 -14.73 6.81
N ASP A 412 -40.30 -13.80 7.72
CA ASP A 412 -41.44 -12.90 7.77
C ASP A 412 -41.07 -11.46 7.37
N VAL A 413 -39.78 -11.17 7.13
CA VAL A 413 -39.32 -9.88 6.59
C VAL A 413 -39.77 -9.74 5.14
N ILE A 414 -40.43 -8.62 4.83
CA ILE A 414 -40.71 -8.16 3.46
C ILE A 414 -39.57 -7.26 2.99
N GLU A 415 -39.13 -6.33 3.84
CA GLU A 415 -38.19 -5.29 3.47
C GLU A 415 -37.30 -4.93 4.67
N ILE A 416 -36.01 -4.73 4.41
CA ILE A 416 -35.09 -4.14 5.38
C ILE A 416 -35.08 -2.64 5.11
N ILE A 417 -35.70 -1.86 5.99
CA ILE A 417 -35.85 -0.40 5.84
C ILE A 417 -34.55 0.31 6.20
N ASP A 418 -33.81 -0.25 7.15
CA ASP A 418 -32.53 0.28 7.61
C ASP A 418 -31.59 -0.85 8.01
N LEU A 419 -30.36 -0.83 7.51
CA LEU A 419 -29.35 -1.88 7.79
C LEU A 419 -28.80 -1.86 9.22
N GLY A 420 -29.14 -0.86 10.02
CA GLY A 420 -28.57 -0.60 11.33
C GLY A 420 -27.31 0.24 11.24
N GLU A 421 -26.59 0.31 12.36
CA GLU A 421 -25.36 1.08 12.46
C GLU A 421 -24.12 0.31 11.97
N ILE A 422 -23.16 1.07 11.44
CA ILE A 422 -21.79 0.63 11.24
C ILE A 422 -20.87 1.48 12.11
N LEU A 423 -20.13 0.80 12.99
CA LEU A 423 -19.16 1.39 13.89
C LEU A 423 -17.83 1.58 13.14
N ILE A 424 -17.49 2.83 12.85
CA ILE A 424 -16.27 3.21 12.14
C ILE A 424 -15.31 3.96 13.07
N PRO A 425 -14.09 3.45 13.28
CA PRO A 425 -13.07 4.15 14.07
C PRO A 425 -12.63 5.45 13.41
N PHE A 426 -12.43 6.50 14.21
CA PHE A 426 -11.83 7.76 13.75
C PHE A 426 -10.49 7.56 13.02
N GLY A 427 -9.69 6.60 13.47
CA GLY A 427 -8.40 6.28 12.85
C GLY A 427 -8.51 5.90 11.36
N GLU A 428 -9.64 5.34 10.92
CA GLU A 428 -9.85 5.00 9.52
C GLU A 428 -10.02 6.25 8.64
N PHE A 429 -10.70 7.29 9.15
CA PHE A 429 -10.80 8.58 8.45
C PHE A 429 -9.43 9.26 8.39
N MET A 430 -8.69 9.25 9.50
CA MET A 430 -7.37 9.86 9.57
C MET A 430 -6.36 9.18 8.63
N GLU A 431 -6.33 7.85 8.58
CA GLU A 431 -5.41 7.08 7.73
C GLU A 431 -5.71 7.28 6.24
N ASN A 432 -7.00 7.28 5.86
CA ASN A 432 -7.42 7.48 4.47
C ASN A 432 -7.49 8.95 4.06
N ASN A 433 -7.14 9.89 4.96
CA ASN A 433 -7.28 11.33 4.75
C ASN A 433 -8.71 11.73 4.30
N ALA A 434 -9.72 11.05 4.82
CA ALA A 434 -11.11 11.27 4.46
C ALA A 434 -11.75 12.35 5.35
N THR A 435 -12.56 13.21 4.75
CA THR A 435 -13.37 14.20 5.46
C THR A 435 -14.32 13.52 6.44
N LEU A 436 -14.37 14.02 7.68
CA LEU A 436 -15.33 13.55 8.67
C LEU A 436 -16.74 13.97 8.27
N LEU A 437 -17.64 12.98 8.22
CA LEU A 437 -19.07 13.20 8.04
C LEU A 437 -19.73 13.62 9.36
N PRO A 438 -20.89 14.29 9.32
CA PRO A 438 -21.68 14.57 10.51
C PRO A 438 -21.96 13.29 11.31
N ALA A 439 -21.71 13.34 12.62
CA ALA A 439 -21.95 12.20 13.50
C ALA A 439 -23.46 11.99 13.71
N SER A 440 -23.92 10.73 13.65
CA SER A 440 -25.27 10.38 14.11
C SER A 440 -25.42 10.68 15.60
N TYR A 441 -26.60 11.13 16.00
CA TYR A 441 -26.92 11.31 17.42
C TYR A 441 -26.97 9.94 18.11
N SER A 442 -26.01 9.68 18.98
CA SER A 442 -25.76 8.38 19.60
C SER A 442 -25.77 8.49 21.12
N TYR A 443 -25.87 7.36 21.81
CA TYR A 443 -25.86 7.32 23.27
C TYR A 443 -24.61 7.98 23.85
N GLU A 444 -23.44 7.74 23.26
CA GLU A 444 -22.16 8.30 23.71
C GLU A 444 -22.09 9.82 23.60
N TRP A 445 -22.83 10.41 22.65
CA TRP A 445 -22.98 11.86 22.57
C TRP A 445 -24.01 12.36 23.59
N TRP A 446 -25.15 11.68 23.74
CA TRP A 446 -26.18 12.09 24.70
C TRP A 446 -25.71 12.13 26.16
N ILE A 447 -24.82 11.21 26.58
CA ILE A 447 -24.32 11.16 27.97
C ILE A 447 -23.22 12.19 28.30
N GLN A 448 -22.70 12.91 27.31
CA GLN A 448 -21.71 13.98 27.51
C GLN A 448 -22.40 15.27 27.94
#